data_AF-A0A820PEC1-F1
#
_entry.id   AF-A0A820PEC1-F1
#
_cell.length_a   1.000
_cell.length_b   1.000
_cell.length_c   1.000
_cell.angle_alpha   90.00
_cell.angle_beta   90.00
_cell.angle_gamma   90.00
#
_symmetry.space_group_name_H-M   'P 1'
#
loop_
_entity.id
_entity.type
_entity.pdbx_description
1 polymer ?
#
loop_
_entity_poly.entity_id
_entity_poly.type
_entity_poly.pdbx_seq_one_letter_code
_entity_poly.pdbx_strand_id
1 'polypeptide(L)'
;MVQCTSCQFIEENDARPICESLRNRASPDGNPSEIDEKDLPRCTKRRSLVRSHIVWFGEHIWDDALEKIQKEIQLCDLFIVVCFSYFNLS
;
A
#
# COMPACT_ATOMS: atom_id res chain seq x y z
N MET A 1 1.67 -0.61 7.19
CA MET A 1 1.39 -2.06 7.02
C MET A 1 2.07 -2.57 5.76
N VAL A 2 2.54 -3.82 5.79
CA VAL A 2 3.05 -4.55 4.62
C VAL A 2 2.27 -5.84 4.44
N GLN A 3 2.18 -6.31 3.19
CA GLN A 3 1.48 -7.53 2.80
C GLN A 3 2.44 -8.48 2.10
N CYS A 4 2.48 -9.73 2.55
CA CYS A 4 3.27 -10.77 1.90
C CYS A 4 2.68 -11.14 0.54
N THR A 5 3.53 -11.14 -0.50
CA THR A 5 3.10 -11.51 -1.86
C THR A 5 2.81 -13.00 -2.02
N SER A 6 3.30 -13.84 -1.09
CA SER A 6 3.10 -15.29 -1.14
C SER A 6 1.94 -15.78 -0.26
N CYS A 7 1.90 -15.38 1.01
CA CYS A 7 0.91 -15.90 1.96
C CYS A 7 -0.20 -14.92 2.34
N GLN A 8 -0.19 -13.71 1.77
CA GLN A 8 -1.18 -12.65 2.03
C GLN A 8 -1.24 -12.19 3.50
N PHE A 9 -0.26 -12.56 4.33
CA PHE A 9 -0.17 -12.09 5.70
C PHE A 9 0.12 -10.58 5.71
N ILE A 10 -0.68 -9.85 6.48
CA ILE A 10 -0.57 -8.40 6.68
C ILE A 10 -0.03 -8.15 8.07
N GLU A 11 0.96 -7.26 8.18
CA GLU A 11 1.54 -6.85 9.46
C GLU A 11 1.84 -5.35 9.47
N GLU A 12 1.78 -4.76 10.67
CA GLU A 12 2.27 -3.41 10.91
C GLU A 12 3.80 -3.39 10.87
N ASN A 13 4.36 -2.31 10.33
CA ASN A 13 5.80 -2.13 10.24
C ASN A 13 6.08 -0.62 10.19
N ASP A 14 6.61 -0.10 11.29
CA ASP A 14 7.00 1.30 11.45
C ASP A 14 8.53 1.49 11.44
N ALA A 15 9.28 0.49 10.98
CA ALA A 15 10.73 0.55 10.90
C ALA A 15 11.18 1.62 9.90
N ARG A 16 12.21 2.38 10.30
CA ARG A 16 12.79 3.49 9.51
C ARG A 16 14.32 3.34 9.51
N PRO A 17 14.93 2.79 8.43
CA PRO A 17 14.30 2.30 7.20
C PRO A 17 13.61 0.94 7.39
N ILE A 18 12.69 0.59 6.48
CA ILE A 18 11.97 -0.69 6.52
C ILE A 18 12.88 -1.91 6.30
N CYS A 19 13.97 -1.72 5.55
CA CYS A 19 15.10 -2.62 5.47
C CYS A 19 16.37 -1.81 5.18
N GLU A 20 17.52 -2.33 5.56
CA GLU A 20 18.79 -1.58 5.52
C GLU A 20 19.21 -1.20 4.09
N SER A 21 18.91 -2.05 3.11
CA SER A 21 19.20 -1.80 1.70
C SER A 21 18.52 -0.55 1.14
N LEU A 22 17.43 -0.09 1.75
CA LEU A 22 16.69 1.13 1.36
C LEU A 22 17.19 2.40 2.06
N ARG A 23 18.18 2.30 2.95
CA ARG A 23 18.72 3.48 3.66
C ARG A 23 19.23 4.52 2.67
N ASN A 24 18.81 5.78 2.87
CA ASN A 24 19.22 6.94 2.07
C ASN A 24 18.92 6.83 0.55
N ARG A 25 17.98 5.96 0.14
CA ARG A 25 17.60 5.78 -1.27
C ARG A 25 16.28 6.44 -1.69
N ALA A 26 15.65 7.20 -0.79
CA ALA A 26 14.35 7.84 -1.03
C ALA A 26 14.44 9.29 -1.52
N SER A 27 15.60 9.71 -2.06
CA SER A 27 15.76 11.08 -2.57
C SER A 27 14.94 11.28 -3.85
N PRO A 28 14.10 12.33 -3.96
CA PRO A 28 13.35 12.61 -5.19
C PRO A 28 14.27 12.95 -6.37
N ASP A 29 15.44 13.53 -6.10
CA ASP A 29 16.47 13.85 -7.08
C ASP A 29 17.53 12.73 -7.21
N GLY A 30 17.33 11.61 -6.51
CA GLY A 30 18.26 10.50 -6.50
C GLY A 30 18.23 9.70 -7.80
N ASN A 31 19.40 9.26 -8.26
CA ASN A 31 19.44 8.28 -9.34
C ASN A 31 18.94 6.92 -8.81
N PRO A 32 18.05 6.23 -9.54
CA PRO A 32 17.64 4.89 -9.18
C PRO A 32 18.87 3.98 -9.18
N SER A 33 19.07 3.29 -8.06
CA SER A 33 20.12 2.29 -7.90
C SER A 33 19.46 0.93 -7.75
N GLU A 34 19.96 -0.06 -8.49
CA GLU A 34 19.45 -1.42 -8.38
C GLU A 34 19.69 -1.99 -6.96
N ILE A 35 18.74 -2.81 -6.52
CA ILE A 35 18.79 -3.57 -5.27
C ILE A 35 18.41 -5.00 -5.65
N ASP A 36 19.24 -5.97 -5.26
CA ASP A 36 18.90 -7.38 -5.42
C ASP A 36 17.60 -7.67 -4.66
N GLU A 37 16.67 -8.42 -5.27
CA GLU A 37 15.39 -8.71 -4.63
C GLU A 37 15.56 -9.32 -3.24
N LYS A 38 16.59 -10.17 -3.03
CA LYS A 38 16.93 -10.81 -1.74
C LYS A 38 17.09 -9.79 -0.58
N ASP A 39 17.52 -8.58 -0.90
CA ASP A 39 17.80 -7.51 0.05
C ASP A 39 16.58 -6.59 0.28
N LEU A 40 15.47 -6.79 -0.44
CA LEU A 40 14.21 -6.09 -0.22
C LEU A 40 13.46 -6.62 1.03
N PRO A 41 12.46 -5.87 1.54
CA PRO A 41 11.70 -6.27 2.71
C PRO A 41 11.09 -7.67 2.58
N ARG A 42 11.24 -8.50 3.62
CA ARG A 42 10.79 -9.90 3.65
C ARG A 42 9.75 -10.16 4.72
N CYS A 43 8.82 -11.05 4.42
CA CYS A 43 7.74 -11.45 5.32
C CYS A 43 8.29 -12.19 6.55
N THR A 44 7.79 -11.84 7.73
CA THR A 44 8.18 -12.48 9.00
C THR A 44 7.83 -13.97 9.06
N LYS A 45 6.78 -14.42 8.35
CA LYS A 45 6.32 -15.82 8.36
C LYS A 45 6.96 -16.72 7.31
N ARG A 46 7.24 -16.19 6.11
CA ARG A 46 7.60 -17.00 4.93
C ARG A 46 8.88 -16.55 4.24
N ARG A 47 9.50 -15.45 4.69
CA ARG A 47 10.71 -14.84 4.08
C ARG A 47 10.55 -14.43 2.60
N SER A 48 9.34 -14.52 2.04
CA SER A 48 9.00 -14.01 0.71
C SER A 48 8.97 -12.49 0.68
N LEU A 49 8.94 -11.90 -0.52
CA LEU A 49 8.82 -10.45 -0.70
C LEU A 49 7.53 -9.92 -0.05
N VAL A 50 7.61 -8.74 0.55
CA VAL A 50 6.42 -7.98 0.96
C VAL A 50 6.26 -6.75 0.08
N ARG A 51 5.01 -6.35 -0.12
CA ARG A 51 4.62 -5.08 -0.75
C ARG A 51 3.96 -4.16 0.27
N SER A 52 3.84 -2.89 -0.06
CA SER A 52 2.97 -1.99 0.69
C SER A 52 1.53 -2.49 0.63
N HIS A 53 0.85 -2.47 1.78
CA HIS A 53 -0.57 -2.85 1.85
C HIS A 53 -1.45 -1.65 1.48
N ILE A 54 -1.45 -1.33 0.20
CA ILE A 54 -2.26 -0.29 -0.44
C ILE A 54 -2.77 -0.82 -1.79
N VAL A 55 -3.88 -0.26 -2.27
CA VAL A 55 -4.43 -0.56 -3.61
C VAL A 55 -3.63 0.23 -4.65
N TRP A 56 -3.06 -0.46 -5.64
CA TRP A 56 -2.38 0.18 -6.76
C TRP A 56 -3.33 0.45 -7.92
N PHE A 57 -2.92 1.31 -8.86
CA PHE A 57 -3.65 1.50 -10.10
C PHE A 57 -3.81 0.17 -10.85
N GLY A 58 -5.03 -0.12 -11.28
CA GLY A 58 -5.38 -1.39 -11.94
C GLY A 58 -5.74 -2.53 -10.99
N GLU A 59 -5.63 -2.34 -9.68
CA GLU A 59 -6.08 -3.33 -8.70
C GLU A 59 -7.50 -3.06 -8.22
N HIS A 60 -8.20 -4.14 -7.83
CA HIS A 60 -9.54 -4.04 -7.27
C HIS A 60 -9.47 -3.63 -5.79
N ILE A 61 -10.42 -2.79 -5.37
CA ILE A 61 -10.61 -2.45 -3.96
C ILE A 61 -11.23 -3.66 -3.25
N TRP A 62 -10.92 -3.91 -1.98
CA TRP A 62 -11.53 -5.04 -1.26
C TRP A 62 -13.06 -4.92 -1.19
N ASP A 63 -13.75 -6.02 -1.50
CA ASP A 63 -15.22 -6.05 -1.58
C ASP A 63 -15.87 -5.65 -0.24
N ASP A 64 -15.31 -6.10 0.87
CA ASP A 64 -15.82 -5.78 2.21
C ASP A 64 -15.71 -4.29 2.53
N ALA A 65 -14.71 -3.60 1.99
CA ALA A 65 -14.58 -2.15 2.12
C ALA A 65 -15.64 -1.43 1.26
N LEU A 66 -15.90 -1.91 0.03
CA LEU A 66 -16.92 -1.36 -0.86
C LEU A 66 -18.32 -1.52 -0.27
N GLU A 67 -18.65 -2.69 0.29
CA GLU A 67 -19.93 -2.96 0.95
C GLU A 67 -20.15 -2.02 2.16
N LYS A 68 -19.12 -1.83 2.99
CA LYS A 68 -19.17 -0.89 4.12
C LYS A 68 -19.43 0.54 3.63
N ILE A 69 -18.68 1.00 2.63
CA ILE A 69 -18.84 2.33 2.06
C ILE A 69 -20.25 2.52 1.51
N GLN A 70 -20.77 1.55 0.75
CA GLN A 70 -22.10 1.63 0.18
C GLN A 70 -23.18 1.77 1.26
N LYS A 71 -23.07 0.99 2.34
CA LYS A 71 -24.00 1.07 3.47
C LYS A 71 -23.95 2.44 4.15
N GLU A 72 -22.76 2.95 4.46
CA GLU A 72 -22.61 4.25 5.13
C GLU A 72 -23.13 5.40 4.26
N ILE A 73 -22.86 5.38 2.94
CA ILE A 73 -23.37 6.39 2.00
C ILE A 73 -24.90 6.40 1.97
N GLN A 74 -25.56 5.24 2.05
CA GLN A 74 -27.03 5.17 2.04
C GLN A 74 -27.68 5.72 3.32
N LEU A 75 -26.98 5.69 4.44
CA LEU A 75 -27.47 6.15 5.75
C LEU A 75 -27.11 7.61 6.04
N CYS A 76 -26.10 8.14 5.35
CA CYS A 76 -25.56 9.46 5.58
C CYS A 76 -26.55 10.55 5.14
N ASP A 77 -26.75 11.55 6.00
CA ASP A 77 -27.57 12.74 5.77
C ASP A 77 -26.73 13.94 5.27
N LEU A 78 -25.41 13.91 5.47
CA LEU A 78 -24.45 14.93 5.02
C LEU A 78 -23.09 14.31 4.64
N PHE A 79 -22.73 14.36 3.35
CA PHE A 79 -21.44 13.89 2.84
C PHE A 79 -20.54 15.07 2.44
N ILE A 80 -19.37 15.18 3.06
CA ILE A 80 -18.39 16.25 2.78
C ILE A 80 -17.17 15.65 2.09
N VAL A 81 -16.84 16.17 0.91
CA VAL A 81 -15.63 15.81 0.16
C VAL A 81 -14.58 16.91 0.36
N VAL A 82 -13.42 16.55 0.93
CA VAL A 82 -12.34 17.48 1.25
C VAL A 82 -11.10 17.14 0.43
N CYS A 83 -10.50 18.14 -0.23
CA CYS A 83 -9.21 18.04 -0.93
C CYS A 83 -9.07 16.82 -1.87
N PHE A 84 -10.11 16.52 -2.64
CA PHE A 84 -10.10 15.46 -3.64
C PHE A 84 -10.14 16.04 -5.05
N SER A 85 -9.29 15.54 -5.95
CA SER A 85 -9.35 15.84 -7.37
C SER A 85 -10.11 14.74 -8.10
N TYR A 86 -11.28 15.08 -8.62
CA TYR A 86 -12.05 14.18 -9.46
C TYR A 86 -11.51 14.23 -10.89
N PHE A 87 -10.99 13.10 -11.37
CA PHE A 87 -10.57 12.94 -12.76
C PHE A 87 -11.52 11.96 -13.45
N ASN A 88 -12.16 12.41 -14.54
CA ASN A 88 -12.97 11.56 -15.39
C ASN A 88 -12.07 11.03 -16.53
N LEU A 89 -11.80 9.73 -16.53
CA LEU A 89 -11.11 9.03 -17.63
C LEU A 89 -12.19 8.54 -18.61
N SER A 90 -12.76 9.47 -19.39
CA SER A 90 -13.58 9.14 -20.57
C SER A 90 -12.84 9.48 -21.86
#